data_AF-A0A430EKN7-F1
#
_entry.id   AF-A0A430EKN7-F1
#
_cell.length_a   1.000
_cell.length_b   1.000
_cell.length_c   1.000
_cell.angle_alpha   90.00
_cell.angle_beta   90.00
_cell.angle_gamma   90.00
#
_symmetry.space_group_name_H-M   'P 1'
#
loop_
_entity.id
_entity.type
_entity.pdbx_description
1 polymer ?
#
loop_
_entity_poly.entity_id
_entity_poly.type
_entity_poly.pdbx_seq_one_letter_code
_entity_poly.pdbx_strand_id
1 'polypeptide(L)'
;MKRTLFLSACCAAAIAATSPANAAQYRFSITGSQTIKFVLDASPTPPVVDPGNFFVLAGVSGTIDNVAATFDLGFGSPSYFFNFGLINTPTGFVSTGLSLYTGTEAAPTFKLGTFTLTPNTPGPAYSLTISAVPEPASWAMLLAGFGALGTMVRRRRDVTVRVRFGG
;
A
#
# COMPACT_ATOMS: atom_id res chain seq x y z
N MET A 1 -46.42 -28.40 18.51
CA MET A 1 -45.21 -27.91 19.21
C MET A 1 -43.96 -28.12 18.35
N LYS A 2 -43.66 -27.28 17.34
CA LYS A 2 -42.38 -27.28 16.61
C LYS A 2 -42.16 -25.90 15.96
N ARG A 3 -41.75 -24.90 16.73
CA ARG A 3 -41.41 -23.54 16.25
C ARG A 3 -40.35 -22.92 17.16
N THR A 4 -39.10 -23.34 17.05
CA THR A 4 -37.98 -22.63 17.69
C THR A 4 -36.65 -23.17 17.16
N LEU A 5 -36.21 -22.70 15.99
CA LEU A 5 -34.82 -22.89 15.54
C LEU A 5 -34.47 -22.01 14.32
N PHE A 6 -34.70 -20.70 14.39
CA PHE A 6 -34.30 -19.78 13.29
C PHE A 6 -33.86 -18.39 13.76
N LEU A 7 -33.09 -18.31 14.86
CA LEU A 7 -32.41 -17.06 15.25
C LEU A 7 -30.89 -17.15 15.39
N SER A 8 -30.26 -18.32 15.16
CA SER A 8 -28.82 -18.47 15.43
C SER A 8 -27.89 -18.08 14.25
N ALA A 9 -28.42 -17.76 13.07
CA ALA A 9 -27.59 -17.55 11.88
C ALA A 9 -27.05 -16.10 11.71
N CYS A 10 -27.61 -15.10 12.39
CA CYS A 10 -27.15 -13.71 12.22
C CYS A 10 -25.97 -13.33 13.13
N CYS A 11 -25.77 -13.99 14.27
CA CYS A 11 -24.69 -13.65 15.20
C CYS A 11 -23.32 -14.24 14.80
N ALA A 12 -23.27 -15.30 13.98
CA ALA A 12 -22.02 -15.94 13.58
C ALA A 12 -21.24 -15.18 12.48
N ALA A 13 -21.88 -14.24 11.77
CA ALA A 13 -21.22 -13.47 10.71
C ALA A 13 -20.54 -12.18 11.20
N ALA A 14 -20.86 -11.71 12.41
CA ALA A 14 -20.36 -10.42 12.91
C ALA A 14 -18.99 -10.50 13.61
N ILE A 15 -18.50 -11.70 13.91
CA ILE A 15 -17.29 -11.88 14.76
C ILE A 15 -16.01 -12.11 13.90
N ALA A 16 -16.13 -12.23 12.58
CA ALA A 16 -15.02 -12.72 11.74
C ALA A 16 -14.33 -11.66 10.85
N ALA A 17 -14.43 -10.36 11.13
CA ALA A 17 -13.79 -9.34 10.30
C ALA A 17 -13.22 -8.15 11.08
N THR A 18 -12.52 -8.40 12.18
CA THR A 18 -11.46 -7.49 12.63
C THR A 18 -10.14 -7.99 12.06
N SER A 19 -9.96 -7.91 10.75
CA SER A 19 -8.60 -7.98 10.20
C SER A 19 -7.83 -6.79 10.77
N PRO A 20 -6.61 -6.97 11.29
CA PRO A 20 -5.80 -5.84 11.75
C PRO A 20 -5.70 -4.85 10.59
N ALA A 21 -5.79 -3.54 10.89
CA ALA A 21 -5.53 -2.51 9.90
C ALA A 21 -4.12 -2.76 9.34
N ASN A 22 -4.06 -3.30 8.12
CA ASN A 22 -2.79 -3.47 7.43
C ASN A 22 -2.32 -2.06 7.05
N ALA A 23 -1.06 -1.72 7.34
CA ALA A 23 -0.53 -0.43 6.94
C ALA A 23 -0.63 -0.29 5.42
N ALA A 24 -1.21 0.81 4.93
CA ALA A 24 -1.35 1.03 3.50
C ALA A 24 0.04 0.92 2.85
N GLN A 25 0.17 0.14 1.77
CA GLN A 25 1.45 -0.09 1.11
C GLN A 25 1.56 0.74 -0.16
N TYR A 26 2.74 1.30 -0.42
CA TYR A 26 3.07 2.03 -1.63
C TYR A 26 4.14 1.30 -2.44
N ARG A 27 3.99 1.34 -3.77
CA ARG A 27 5.00 0.88 -4.72
C ARG A 27 5.90 2.04 -5.10
N PHE A 28 7.19 1.77 -5.08
CA PHE A 28 8.24 2.69 -5.49
C PHE A 28 8.90 2.14 -6.74
N SER A 29 9.05 2.98 -7.76
CA SER A 29 9.75 2.67 -9.00
C SER A 29 10.70 3.78 -9.32
N ILE A 30 12.00 3.51 -9.25
CA ILE A 30 13.06 4.41 -9.68
C ILE A 30 13.50 3.98 -11.07
N THR A 31 13.53 4.91 -12.02
CA THR A 31 13.92 4.65 -13.41
C THR A 31 14.92 5.69 -13.88
N GLY A 32 15.89 5.26 -14.68
CA GLY A 32 16.95 6.09 -15.25
C GLY A 32 17.97 5.20 -15.92
N SER A 33 19.23 5.25 -15.46
CA SER A 33 20.25 4.29 -15.90
C SER A 33 20.02 2.85 -15.40
N GLN A 34 19.19 2.71 -14.35
CA GLN A 34 18.78 1.45 -13.73
C GLN A 34 17.29 1.53 -13.40
N THR A 35 16.65 0.39 -13.22
CA THR A 35 15.28 0.27 -12.72
C THR A 35 15.28 -0.38 -11.34
N ILE A 36 14.98 0.39 -10.29
CA ILE A 36 14.84 -0.12 -8.92
C ILE A 36 13.37 -0.16 -8.54
N LYS A 37 12.88 -1.30 -8.03
CA LYS A 37 11.49 -1.45 -7.59
C LYS A 37 11.42 -2.08 -6.21
N PHE A 38 10.59 -1.51 -5.34
CA PHE A 38 10.35 -2.01 -3.98
C PHE A 38 8.96 -1.55 -3.49
N VAL A 39 8.54 -2.11 -2.35
CA VAL A 39 7.29 -1.76 -1.68
C VAL A 39 7.61 -1.39 -0.25
N LEU A 40 7.04 -0.29 0.24
CA LEU A 40 7.13 0.12 1.63
C LEU A 40 5.73 0.40 2.17
N ASP A 41 5.60 0.40 3.48
CA ASP A 41 4.45 1.00 4.14
C ASP A 41 4.41 2.51 3.84
N ALA A 42 3.21 3.07 3.71
CA ALA A 42 2.97 4.48 3.42
C ALA A 42 3.53 5.39 4.51
N SER A 43 3.49 4.92 5.76
CA SER A 43 3.98 5.60 6.95
C SER A 43 4.82 4.63 7.79
N PRO A 44 6.08 4.34 7.38
CA PRO A 44 6.91 3.38 8.08
C PRO A 44 7.37 3.93 9.44
N THR A 45 7.84 3.06 10.33
CA THR A 45 8.60 3.44 11.53
C THR A 45 10.08 3.22 11.26
N PRO A 46 10.88 4.28 11.00
CA PRO A 46 12.25 4.09 10.57
C PRO A 46 13.15 3.59 11.71
N PRO A 47 14.03 2.60 11.47
CA PRO A 47 14.96 2.09 12.48
C PRO A 47 16.08 3.07 12.83
N VAL A 48 16.39 4.02 11.93
CA VAL A 48 17.43 5.04 12.13
C VAL A 48 16.84 6.40 11.80
N VAL A 49 16.96 7.33 12.73
CA VAL A 49 16.36 8.67 12.64
C VAL A 49 17.37 9.69 13.18
N ASP A 50 17.61 10.74 12.40
CA ASP A 50 18.29 11.96 12.83
C ASP A 50 17.31 13.14 12.67
N PRO A 51 16.64 13.57 13.76
CA PRO A 51 15.58 14.57 13.71
C PRO A 51 15.99 15.87 13.02
N GLY A 52 15.19 16.33 12.07
CA GLY A 52 15.46 17.53 11.27
C GLY A 52 16.41 17.31 10.09
N ASN A 53 17.09 16.18 10.02
CA ASN A 53 18.07 15.86 8.99
C ASN A 53 17.58 14.74 8.07
N PHE A 54 17.47 13.50 8.55
CA PHE A 54 17.09 12.36 7.71
C PHE A 54 16.57 11.17 8.53
N PHE A 55 16.00 10.18 7.83
CA PHE A 55 15.81 8.83 8.35
C PHE A 55 16.30 7.79 7.35
N VAL A 56 16.57 6.57 7.83
CA VAL A 56 16.98 5.44 7.00
C VAL A 56 16.08 4.25 7.23
N LEU A 57 15.66 3.62 6.14
CA LEU A 57 15.05 2.29 6.13
C LEU A 57 16.12 1.29 5.71
N ALA A 58 16.55 0.46 6.66
CA ALA A 58 17.59 -0.53 6.43
C ALA A 58 17.02 -1.86 5.93
N GLY A 59 17.77 -2.58 5.10
CA GLY A 59 17.43 -3.94 4.67
C GLY A 59 16.20 -4.03 3.78
N VAL A 60 15.89 -2.98 3.02
CA VAL A 60 14.73 -2.96 2.12
C VAL A 60 14.95 -3.98 1.00
N SER A 61 13.99 -4.89 0.86
CA SER A 61 13.99 -5.89 -0.21
C SER A 61 13.29 -5.36 -1.45
N GLY A 62 13.91 -5.58 -2.61
CA GLY A 62 13.37 -5.13 -3.88
C GLY A 62 14.08 -5.77 -5.06
N THR A 63 14.09 -5.06 -6.19
CA THR A 63 14.82 -5.47 -7.39
C THR A 63 15.62 -4.31 -7.95
N ILE A 64 16.77 -4.60 -8.53
CA ILE A 64 17.56 -3.70 -9.37
C ILE A 64 17.68 -4.39 -10.73
N ASP A 65 17.15 -3.75 -11.78
CA ASP A 65 17.06 -4.30 -13.15
C ASP A 65 16.42 -5.70 -13.19
N ASN A 66 15.37 -5.88 -12.37
CA ASN A 66 14.63 -7.13 -12.16
C ASN A 66 15.42 -8.26 -11.48
N VAL A 67 16.63 -8.01 -10.99
CA VAL A 67 17.39 -8.93 -10.14
C VAL A 67 17.06 -8.62 -8.68
N ALA A 68 16.75 -9.66 -7.88
CA ALA A 68 16.47 -9.49 -6.46
C ALA A 68 17.67 -8.87 -5.72
N ALA A 69 17.41 -7.86 -4.91
CA ALA A 69 18.43 -7.12 -4.20
C ALA A 69 17.91 -6.65 -2.82
N THR A 70 18.86 -6.38 -1.93
CA THR A 70 18.62 -5.74 -0.64
C THR A 70 19.49 -4.50 -0.55
N PHE A 71 18.93 -3.40 -0.07
CA PHE A 71 19.59 -2.10 0.01
C PHE A 71 18.98 -1.26 1.13
N ASP A 72 19.67 -0.20 1.50
CA ASP A 72 19.17 0.78 2.46
C ASP A 72 18.68 2.03 1.71
N LEU A 73 17.65 2.66 2.26
CA LEU A 73 17.05 3.87 1.70
C LEU A 73 17.15 5.01 2.70
N GLY A 74 17.87 6.07 2.32
CA GLY A 74 17.93 7.33 3.06
C GLY A 74 16.91 8.32 2.53
N PHE A 75 16.18 8.99 3.43
CA PHE A 75 15.25 10.06 3.09
C PHE A 75 15.60 11.29 3.92
N GLY A 76 15.99 12.36 3.24
CA GLY A 76 16.46 13.58 3.88
C GLY A 76 15.45 14.72 3.83
N SER A 77 15.50 15.57 4.85
CA SER A 77 14.69 16.76 4.96
C SER A 77 15.10 17.80 3.90
N PRO A 78 14.27 18.81 3.61
CA PRO A 78 14.64 19.90 2.70
C PRO A 78 15.89 20.68 3.14
N SER A 79 16.23 20.65 4.44
CA SER A 79 17.37 21.36 5.01
C SER A 79 18.65 20.53 5.02
N TYR A 80 18.55 19.25 4.66
CA TYR A 80 19.68 18.34 4.60
C TYR A 80 20.32 18.32 3.20
N PHE A 81 21.59 17.88 3.10
CA PHE A 81 22.35 17.94 1.84
C PHE A 81 21.87 16.94 0.78
N PHE A 82 20.96 16.03 1.13
CA PHE A 82 20.27 15.14 0.20
C PHE A 82 18.79 14.98 0.58
N ASN A 83 17.97 14.56 -0.39
CA ASN A 83 16.55 14.24 -0.16
C ASN A 83 16.24 12.76 -0.31
N PHE A 84 17.00 12.05 -1.14
CA PHE A 84 16.91 10.60 -1.29
C PHE A 84 18.28 9.97 -1.52
N GLY A 85 18.51 8.80 -0.92
CA GLY A 85 19.70 7.99 -1.14
C GLY A 85 19.39 6.50 -1.24
N LEU A 86 20.00 5.83 -2.21
CA LEU A 86 20.10 4.38 -2.30
C LEU A 86 21.51 4.00 -1.81
N ILE A 87 21.60 3.31 -0.67
CA ILE A 87 22.86 3.12 0.05
C ILE A 87 23.05 1.63 0.35
N ASN A 88 24.27 1.22 0.72
CA ASN A 88 24.61 -0.17 1.05
C ASN A 88 24.32 -1.15 -0.10
N THR A 89 24.56 -0.69 -1.33
CA THR A 89 24.47 -1.48 -2.56
C THR A 89 25.59 -1.06 -3.53
N PRO A 90 26.11 -1.96 -4.39
CA PRO A 90 27.20 -1.63 -5.32
C PRO A 90 26.89 -0.48 -6.28
N THR A 91 25.62 -0.22 -6.57
CA THR A 91 25.16 0.83 -7.50
C THR A 91 24.45 1.98 -6.78
N GLY A 92 24.84 2.23 -5.53
CA GLY A 92 24.26 3.25 -4.68
C GLY A 92 24.48 4.67 -5.21
N PHE A 93 23.57 5.57 -4.85
CA PHE A 93 23.62 6.97 -5.25
C PHE A 93 22.87 7.83 -4.24
N VAL A 94 23.16 9.13 -4.25
CA VAL A 94 22.46 10.13 -3.44
C VAL A 94 21.99 11.26 -4.34
N SER A 95 20.82 11.81 -4.04
CA SER A 95 20.16 12.81 -4.85
C SER A 95 19.54 13.92 -4.03
N THR A 96 19.45 15.10 -4.64
CA THR A 96 18.70 16.26 -4.16
C THR A 96 17.39 16.37 -4.95
N GLY A 97 16.43 17.11 -4.40
CA GLY A 97 15.13 17.31 -5.01
C GLY A 97 14.09 17.80 -4.03
N LEU A 98 12.83 17.49 -4.32
CA LEU A 98 11.73 17.77 -3.40
C LEU A 98 11.70 16.74 -2.27
N SER A 99 11.23 17.16 -1.08
CA SER A 99 10.98 16.24 0.02
C SER A 99 9.89 15.23 -0.36
N LEU A 100 10.23 13.94 -0.20
CA LEU A 100 9.41 12.79 -0.56
C LEU A 100 8.40 12.39 0.52
N TYR A 101 8.39 13.08 1.66
CA TYR A 101 7.53 12.75 2.79
C TYR A 101 6.96 14.00 3.47
N THR A 102 5.94 13.79 4.31
CA THR A 102 5.43 14.73 5.30
C THR A 102 5.59 14.14 6.70
N GLY A 103 5.32 14.91 7.74
CA GLY A 103 5.54 14.49 9.13
C GLY A 103 7.00 14.69 9.55
N THR A 104 7.40 13.98 10.61
CA THR A 104 8.76 14.03 11.15
C THR A 104 9.58 12.85 10.63
N GLU A 105 10.91 12.91 10.75
CA GLU A 105 11.78 11.79 10.38
C GLU A 105 11.49 10.52 11.21
N ALA A 106 10.89 10.65 12.40
CA ALA A 106 10.49 9.51 13.25
C ALA A 106 9.12 8.91 12.87
N ALA A 107 8.25 9.69 12.22
CA ALA A 107 6.92 9.27 11.80
C ALA A 107 6.59 9.86 10.41
N PRO A 108 7.35 9.48 9.37
CA PRO A 108 7.18 10.03 8.04
C PRO A 108 5.93 9.44 7.37
N THR A 109 5.35 10.19 6.44
CA THR A 109 4.34 9.66 5.51
C THR A 109 4.76 10.03 4.09
N PHE A 110 4.91 9.04 3.22
CA PHE A 110 5.38 9.26 1.85
C PHE A 110 4.35 10.00 1.01
N LYS A 111 4.83 10.91 0.16
CA LYS A 111 4.02 11.61 -0.83
C LYS A 111 3.88 10.75 -2.07
N LEU A 112 2.65 10.61 -2.57
CA LEU A 112 2.40 10.02 -3.88
C LEU A 112 2.82 10.98 -4.99
N GLY A 113 3.22 10.45 -6.14
CA GLY A 113 3.57 11.25 -7.31
C GLY A 113 4.82 10.75 -8.02
N THR A 114 5.33 11.59 -8.92
CA THR A 114 6.59 11.37 -9.62
C THR A 114 7.54 12.51 -9.30
N PHE A 115 8.76 12.16 -8.90
CA PHE A 115 9.78 13.07 -8.41
C PHE A 115 11.04 12.91 -9.23
N THR A 116 11.68 14.03 -9.56
CA THR A 116 13.02 14.02 -10.18
C THR A 116 14.06 13.86 -9.09
N LEU A 117 14.95 12.90 -9.24
CA LEU A 117 16.10 12.66 -8.38
C LEU A 117 17.35 13.20 -9.08
N THR A 118 17.80 14.39 -8.65
CA THR A 118 18.97 15.04 -9.23
C THR A 118 20.22 14.57 -8.48
N PRO A 119 21.20 13.92 -9.12
CA PRO A 119 22.36 13.38 -8.44
C PRO A 119 23.23 14.48 -7.83
N ASN A 120 23.78 14.24 -6.65
CA ASN A 120 24.63 15.21 -5.92
C ASN A 120 26.11 15.19 -6.37
N THR A 121 26.48 14.23 -7.21
CA THR A 121 27.80 14.03 -7.83
C THR A 121 27.59 13.80 -9.32
N PRO A 122 28.63 13.90 -10.19
CA PRO A 122 28.48 13.56 -11.60
C PRO A 122 27.92 12.14 -11.75
N GLY A 123 26.67 12.03 -12.19
CA GLY A 123 25.94 10.76 -12.22
C GLY A 123 24.66 10.86 -13.04
N PRO A 124 24.01 9.71 -13.33
CA PRO A 124 22.77 9.68 -14.10
C PRO A 124 21.61 10.27 -13.27
N ALA A 125 20.74 11.04 -13.94
CA ALA A 125 19.49 11.46 -13.35
C ALA A 125 18.50 10.29 -13.29
N TYR A 126 17.72 10.24 -12.20
CA TYR A 126 16.65 9.25 -12.04
C TYR A 126 15.31 9.94 -11.84
N SER A 127 14.23 9.21 -12.10
CA SER A 127 12.87 9.57 -11.72
C SER A 127 12.34 8.53 -10.74
N LEU A 128 11.73 8.97 -9.65
CA LEU A 128 11.06 8.13 -8.66
C LEU A 128 9.56 8.32 -8.76
N THR A 129 8.82 7.25 -9.01
CA THR A 129 7.36 7.21 -8.91
C THR A 129 6.93 6.45 -7.67
N ILE A 130 6.07 7.07 -6.87
CA ILE A 130 5.43 6.50 -5.67
C ILE A 130 3.93 6.40 -5.94
N SER A 131 3.38 5.18 -5.92
CA SER A 131 1.96 4.93 -6.17
C SER A 131 1.33 4.05 -5.09
N ALA A 132 0.06 4.32 -4.79
CA ALA A 132 -0.68 3.50 -3.85
C ALA A 132 -0.89 2.08 -4.40
N VAL A 133 -0.66 1.06 -3.58
CA VAL A 133 -1.07 -0.31 -3.88
C VAL A 133 -2.53 -0.45 -3.46
N PRO A 134 -3.46 -0.75 -4.39
CA PRO A 134 -4.84 -0.98 -4.01
C PRO A 134 -4.93 -2.12 -2.99
N GLU A 135 -5.51 -1.86 -1.83
CA GLU A 135 -5.59 -2.85 -0.75
C GLU A 135 -6.37 -4.09 -1.23
N PRO A 136 -5.83 -5.31 -1.08
CA PRO A 136 -6.54 -6.55 -1.44
C PRO A 136 -7.86 -6.72 -0.69
N ALA A 137 -7.95 -6.19 0.53
CA ALA A 137 -9.16 -6.20 1.34
C ALA A 137 -10.30 -5.40 0.71
N SER A 138 -10.00 -4.31 0.00
CA SER A 138 -11.02 -3.53 -0.73
C SER A 138 -11.71 -4.37 -1.81
N TRP A 139 -10.95 -5.23 -2.50
CA TRP A 139 -11.52 -6.17 -3.47
C TRP A 139 -12.38 -7.23 -2.78
N ALA A 140 -11.90 -7.78 -1.67
CA ALA A 140 -12.65 -8.77 -0.90
C ALA A 140 -13.96 -8.19 -0.34
N MET A 141 -13.95 -6.96 0.19
CA MET A 141 -15.14 -6.27 0.70
C MET A 141 -16.11 -5.89 -0.42
N LEU A 142 -15.61 -5.46 -1.58
CA LEU A 142 -16.44 -5.18 -2.75
C LEU A 142 -17.14 -6.45 -3.23
N LEU A 143 -16.40 -7.56 -3.37
CA LEU A 143 -16.94 -8.84 -3.77
C LEU A 143 -17.90 -9.42 -2.71
N ALA A 144 -17.61 -9.25 -1.43
CA ALA A 144 -18.51 -9.63 -0.35
C ALA A 144 -19.83 -8.82 -0.41
N GLY A 145 -19.75 -7.51 -0.66
CA GLY A 145 -20.91 -6.65 -0.86
C GLY A 145 -21.76 -7.09 -2.06
N PHE A 146 -21.13 -7.35 -3.21
CA PHE A 146 -21.84 -7.88 -4.38
C PHE A 146 -22.42 -9.27 -4.16
N GLY A 147 -21.69 -10.16 -3.48
CA GLY A 147 -22.16 -11.48 -3.10
C GLY A 147 -23.40 -11.42 -2.22
N ALA A 148 -23.38 -10.56 -1.19
CA ALA A 148 -24.51 -10.31 -0.31
C ALA A 148 -25.73 -9.79 -1.09
N LEU A 149 -25.56 -8.78 -1.94
CA LEU A 149 -26.64 -8.26 -2.79
C LEU A 149 -27.22 -9.33 -3.71
N GLY A 150 -26.37 -10.13 -4.38
CA GLY A 150 -26.79 -11.23 -5.24
C GLY A 150 -27.61 -12.29 -4.49
N THR A 151 -27.22 -12.64 -3.26
CA THR A 151 -27.98 -13.58 -2.43
C THR A 151 -29.37 -13.03 -2.06
N MET A 152 -29.48 -11.74 -1.75
CA MET A 152 -30.75 -11.10 -1.41
C MET A 152 -31.71 -11.10 -2.60
N VAL A 153 -31.23 -10.80 -3.80
CA VAL A 153 -32.04 -10.86 -5.04
C VAL A 153 -32.49 -12.29 -5.33
N ARG A 154 -31.61 -13.29 -5.18
CA ARG A 154 -31.95 -14.70 -5.42
C ARG A 154 -33.07 -15.19 -4.49
N ARG A 155 -33.07 -14.78 -3.22
CA ARG A 155 -34.11 -15.16 -2.25
C ARG A 155 -35.49 -14.56 -2.53
N ARG A 156 -35.59 -13.49 -3.32
CA ARG A 156 -36.87 -12.84 -3.67
C ARG A 156 -37.60 -13.49 -4.85
N ARG A 157 -36.99 -14.47 -5.53
CA ARG A 157 -37.58 -15.09 -6.73
C ARG A 157 -38.59 -16.21 -6.45
N ASP A 158 -38.77 -16.64 -5.21
CA ASP A 158 -39.78 -17.64 -4.83
C ASP A 158 -41.18 -17.02 -4.67
N VAL A 159 -41.65 -16.26 -5.66
CA VAL A 159 -43.03 -15.78 -5.73
C VAL A 159 -43.83 -16.74 -6.61
N THR A 160 -44.45 -17.73 -5.98
CA THR A 160 -45.39 -18.63 -6.65
C THR A 160 -46.65 -17.86 -7.05
N VAL A 161 -46.76 -17.48 -8.32
CA VAL A 161 -47.99 -16.89 -8.87
C VAL A 161 -49.02 -18.01 -9.04
N ARG A 162 -49.99 -18.08 -8.13
CA ARG A 162 -51.17 -18.94 -8.31
C ARG A 162 -52.18 -18.23 -9.22
N VAL A 163 -52.37 -18.76 -10.43
CA VAL A 163 -53.44 -18.34 -11.33
C VAL A 163 -54.66 -19.25 -11.08
N ARG A 164 -55.84 -18.66 -10.84
CA ARG A 164 -57.09 -19.40 -10.68
C ARG A 164 -57.95 -19.14 -11.92
N PHE A 165 -58.23 -20.18 -12.70
CA PHE A 165 -59.20 -20.11 -13.79
C PHE A 165 -60.60 -20.35 -13.19
N GLY A 166 -61.52 -19.42 -13.43
CA GLY A 166 -62.92 -19.53 -13.04
C GLY A 166 -63.72 -20.23 -14.14
N GLY A 167 -64.47 -21.24 -13.75
CA GLY A 167 -65.53 -21.91 -14.51
C GLY A 167 -66.70 -22.17 -13.58
#